data_AF-A0A259LY57-F1
#
_entry.id   AF-A0A259LY57-F1
#
_cell.length_a   1.000
_cell.length_b   1.000
_cell.length_c   1.000
_cell.angle_alpha   90.00
_cell.angle_beta   90.00
_cell.angle_gamma   90.00
#
_symmetry.space_group_name_H-M   'P 1'
#
loop_
_entity.id
_entity.type
_entity.pdbx_description
1 polymer ?
#
loop_
_entity_poly.entity_id
_entity_poly.type
_entity_poly.pdbx_seq_one_letter_code
_entity_poly.pdbx_strand_id
1 'polypeptide(L)'
;MLRTAALILTSSLALAACQSIPGNPSPSGMAAYADDPRLGEPVDRICFASSIDGFSNNERNTVVLREGRDEYMVEVFGACPDLEYAYSIGIDAVTGCVTRSDAIIVGHVPGGTGIGPQRCLIKDIRKWDPKAEKPAEPATETPAE
;
A
#
# COMPACT_ATOMS: atom_id res chain seq x y z
N MET A 1 -69.87 39.68 1.29
CA MET A 1 -69.61 38.94 0.04
C MET A 1 -68.25 38.25 0.18
N LEU A 2 -68.27 36.93 0.11
CA LEU A 2 -67.20 36.01 0.47
C LEU A 2 -66.13 35.95 -0.63
N ARG A 3 -64.84 36.06 -0.29
CA ARG A 3 -63.73 35.63 -1.15
C ARG A 3 -62.77 34.76 -0.34
N THR A 4 -62.94 33.46 -0.55
CA THR A 4 -62.02 32.36 -0.20
C THR A 4 -60.76 32.43 -1.06
N ALA A 5 -59.59 32.20 -0.45
CA ALA A 5 -58.42 31.50 -1.02
C ALA A 5 -57.30 31.55 0.03
N ALA A 6 -57.14 30.52 0.87
CA ALA A 6 -56.38 29.29 0.62
C ALA A 6 -54.99 29.38 1.29
N LEU A 7 -54.89 28.69 2.43
CA LEU A 7 -53.64 28.35 3.12
C LEU A 7 -52.66 27.69 2.16
N ILE A 8 -51.39 28.11 2.18
CA ILE A 8 -50.27 27.28 1.73
C ILE A 8 -49.20 27.30 2.83
N LEU A 9 -49.28 26.30 3.71
CA LEU A 9 -48.23 25.94 4.67
C LEU A 9 -47.12 25.22 3.89
N THR A 10 -46.00 25.88 3.62
CA THR A 10 -44.82 25.27 2.98
C THR A 10 -43.89 24.74 4.07
N SER A 11 -44.07 23.47 4.43
CA SER A 11 -43.16 22.74 5.32
C SER A 11 -41.97 22.21 4.51
N SER A 12 -40.80 22.85 4.65
CA SER A 12 -39.56 22.39 4.03
C SER A 12 -38.95 21.26 4.85
N LEU A 13 -39.28 20.00 4.50
CA LEU A 13 -38.54 18.82 4.94
C LEU A 13 -37.14 18.88 4.30
N ALA A 14 -36.13 19.30 5.07
CA ALA A 14 -34.74 19.14 4.69
C ALA A 14 -34.32 17.68 4.97
N LEU A 15 -34.40 16.82 3.95
CA LEU A 15 -33.71 15.54 3.99
C LEU A 15 -32.20 15.81 3.92
N ALA A 16 -31.49 15.58 5.02
CA ALA A 16 -30.04 15.45 5.01
C ALA A 16 -29.67 14.17 4.24
N ALA A 17 -29.34 14.32 2.96
CA ALA A 17 -28.77 13.23 2.18
C ALA A 17 -27.31 13.04 2.59
N CYS A 18 -26.98 11.88 3.17
CA CYS A 18 -25.59 11.42 3.27
C CYS A 18 -25.07 11.20 1.85
N GLN A 19 -24.43 12.21 1.27
CA GLN A 19 -23.71 12.07 0.02
C GLN A 19 -22.42 11.31 0.31
N SER A 20 -22.37 10.03 -0.08
CA SER A 20 -21.14 9.27 -0.22
C SER A 20 -20.26 10.00 -1.24
N ILE A 21 -19.15 10.60 -0.80
CA ILE A 21 -18.23 11.34 -1.68
C ILE A 21 -17.58 10.33 -2.64
N PRO A 22 -17.87 10.38 -3.95
CA PRO A 22 -17.12 9.61 -4.93
C PRO A 22 -15.75 10.27 -5.09
N GLY A 23 -14.68 9.54 -4.82
CA GLY A 23 -13.34 9.98 -5.18
C GLY A 23 -12.35 10.27 -4.05
N ASN A 24 -12.53 9.71 -2.85
CA ASN A 24 -11.37 9.62 -1.95
C ASN A 24 -10.45 8.50 -2.47
N PRO A 25 -9.25 8.80 -3.00
CA PRO A 25 -8.35 7.75 -3.46
C PRO A 25 -7.97 6.88 -2.26
N SER A 26 -8.17 5.57 -2.37
CA SER A 26 -7.66 4.64 -1.36
C SER A 26 -6.15 4.82 -1.25
N PRO A 27 -5.58 4.79 -0.03
CA PRO A 27 -4.14 4.83 0.14
C PRO A 27 -3.50 3.67 -0.64
N SER A 28 -2.41 3.96 -1.33
CA SER A 28 -1.66 2.99 -2.14
C SER A 28 -0.19 3.09 -1.81
N GLY A 29 0.56 2.04 -2.11
CA GLY A 29 2.00 2.02 -1.83
C GLY A 29 2.24 1.86 -0.34
N MET A 30 3.32 2.44 0.16
CA MET A 30 3.65 2.40 1.59
C MET A 30 2.54 2.99 2.48
N ALA A 31 1.79 3.99 1.96
CA ALA A 31 0.72 4.63 2.70
C ALA A 31 -0.44 3.66 3.02
N ALA A 32 -0.60 2.58 2.25
CA ALA A 32 -1.59 1.54 2.55
C ALA A 32 -1.23 0.71 3.81
N TYR A 33 0.02 0.77 4.24
CA TYR A 33 0.57 0.02 5.38
C TYR A 33 0.90 0.94 6.59
N ALA A 34 0.43 2.19 6.59
CA ALA A 34 0.81 3.17 7.61
C ALA A 34 0.49 2.74 9.05
N ASP A 35 -0.59 1.97 9.24
CA ASP A 35 -1.03 1.43 10.52
C ASP A 35 -0.70 -0.06 10.70
N ASP A 36 0.05 -0.67 9.77
CA ASP A 36 0.45 -2.08 9.84
C ASP A 36 1.64 -2.24 10.79
N PRO A 37 1.51 -2.99 11.90
CA PRO A 37 2.59 -3.17 12.87
C PRO A 37 3.84 -3.84 12.28
N ARG A 38 3.71 -4.51 11.14
CA ARG A 38 4.82 -5.17 10.43
C ARG A 38 5.69 -4.19 9.67
N LEU A 39 5.18 -3.00 9.34
CA LEU A 39 5.95 -1.97 8.65
C LEU A 39 6.88 -1.26 9.63
N GLY A 40 8.18 -1.43 9.44
CA GLY A 40 9.20 -0.83 10.29
C GLY A 40 9.78 0.48 9.76
N GLU A 41 10.95 0.80 10.30
CA GLU A 41 11.71 2.01 9.98
C GLU A 41 12.26 2.02 8.54
N PRO A 42 12.43 3.21 7.94
CA PRO A 42 13.10 3.37 6.65
C PRO A 42 14.57 2.96 6.71
N VAL A 43 15.03 2.36 5.62
CA VAL A 43 16.44 2.00 5.42
C VAL A 43 16.91 2.53 4.07
N ASP A 44 18.22 2.78 3.96
CA ASP A 44 18.78 3.40 2.75
C ASP A 44 19.05 2.39 1.63
N ARG A 45 19.28 1.12 1.98
CA ARG A 45 19.70 0.07 1.04
C ARG A 45 19.40 -1.34 1.53
N ILE A 46 19.34 -2.27 0.58
CA ILE A 46 19.38 -3.72 0.82
C ILE A 46 20.55 -4.27 0.00
N CYS A 47 21.44 -5.04 0.62
CA CYS A 47 22.61 -5.61 -0.05
C CYS A 47 22.46 -7.11 -0.21
N PHE A 48 22.32 -7.57 -1.45
CA PHE A 48 22.22 -8.97 -1.81
C PHE A 48 23.61 -9.50 -2.17
N ALA A 49 23.92 -10.75 -1.78
CA ALA A 49 25.19 -11.37 -2.13
C ALA A 49 25.32 -11.67 -3.64
N SER A 50 24.21 -12.03 -4.29
CA SER A 50 24.16 -12.34 -5.72
C SER A 50 22.77 -12.14 -6.33
N SER A 51 21.73 -12.64 -5.66
CA SER A 51 20.33 -12.53 -6.07
C SER A 51 19.45 -12.30 -4.84
N ILE A 52 18.21 -11.85 -5.07
CA ILE A 52 17.19 -11.80 -4.03
C ILE A 52 16.90 -13.22 -3.54
N ASP A 53 16.91 -13.44 -2.23
CA ASP A 53 16.68 -14.78 -1.67
C ASP A 53 15.21 -15.21 -1.79
N GLY A 54 14.28 -14.25 -1.82
CA GLY A 54 12.85 -14.49 -2.06
C GLY A 54 12.05 -13.20 -2.01
N PHE A 55 10.79 -13.27 -2.45
CA PHE A 55 9.85 -12.16 -2.40
C PHE A 55 8.44 -12.62 -2.05
N SER A 56 7.62 -11.71 -1.52
CA SER A 56 6.23 -11.95 -1.12
C SER A 56 5.40 -10.66 -1.08
N ASN A 57 4.11 -10.77 -0.78
CA ASN A 57 3.18 -9.65 -0.63
C ASN A 57 3.21 -8.67 -1.82
N ASN A 58 3.20 -9.26 -3.01
CA ASN A 58 3.31 -8.54 -4.27
C ASN A 58 2.02 -7.78 -4.56
N GLU A 59 2.13 -6.46 -4.68
CA GLU A 59 1.08 -5.58 -5.15
C GLU A 59 1.60 -4.79 -6.35
N ARG A 60 0.74 -3.96 -6.96
CA ARG A 60 1.14 -3.13 -8.10
C ARG A 60 2.26 -2.14 -7.78
N ASN A 61 2.47 -1.77 -6.53
CA ASN A 61 3.46 -0.76 -6.15
C ASN A 61 4.28 -1.10 -4.90
N THR A 62 4.05 -2.26 -4.30
CA THR A 62 4.82 -2.74 -3.15
C THR A 62 5.18 -4.21 -3.30
N VAL A 63 6.31 -4.59 -2.72
CA VAL A 63 6.74 -5.98 -2.61
C VAL A 63 7.62 -6.15 -1.38
N VAL A 64 7.52 -7.28 -0.71
CA VAL A 64 8.46 -7.65 0.34
C VAL A 64 9.62 -8.42 -0.29
N LEU A 65 10.85 -7.97 -0.06
CA LEU A 65 12.08 -8.65 -0.47
C LEU A 65 12.77 -9.25 0.74
N ARG A 66 13.29 -10.47 0.61
CA ARG A 66 14.06 -11.17 1.64
C ARG A 66 15.54 -11.18 1.31
N GLU A 67 16.35 -10.85 2.32
CA GLU A 67 17.81 -10.97 2.33
C GLU A 67 18.23 -11.71 3.60
N GLY A 68 18.67 -12.96 3.45
CA GLY A 68 18.93 -13.88 4.53
C GLY A 68 17.70 -14.07 5.42
N ARG A 69 17.77 -13.52 6.64
CA ARG A 69 16.72 -13.55 7.67
C ARG A 69 15.94 -12.24 7.77
N ASP A 70 16.38 -11.20 7.08
CA ASP A 70 15.74 -9.89 7.09
C ASP A 70 14.74 -9.79 5.95
N GLU A 71 13.61 -9.12 6.21
CA GLU A 71 12.61 -8.78 5.20
C GLU A 71 12.45 -7.27 5.11
N TYR A 72 12.14 -6.79 3.90
CA TYR A 72 12.03 -5.38 3.59
C TYR A 72 10.84 -5.13 2.69
N MET A 73 9.95 -4.24 3.09
CA MET A 73 8.92 -3.71 2.20
C MET A 73 9.56 -2.67 1.29
N VAL A 74 9.40 -2.85 -0.02
CA VAL A 74 9.90 -1.96 -1.06
C VAL A 74 8.71 -1.36 -1.78
N GLU A 75 8.63 -0.03 -1.80
CA GLU A 75 7.69 0.70 -2.64
C GLU A 75 8.39 1.10 -3.95
N VAL A 76 7.69 0.96 -5.07
CA VAL A 76 8.15 1.45 -6.38
C VAL A 76 7.42 2.73 -6.81
N PHE A 77 8.03 3.50 -7.70
CA PHE A 77 7.40 4.70 -8.26
C PHE A 77 6.25 4.34 -9.20
N GLY A 78 5.06 4.84 -8.87
CA GLY A 78 3.85 4.58 -9.64
C GLY A 78 3.43 3.11 -9.58
N ALA A 79 2.46 2.73 -10.41
CA ALA A 79 2.13 1.33 -10.58
C ALA A 79 3.18 0.66 -11.47
N CYS A 80 3.63 -0.50 -11.05
CA CYS A 80 4.42 -1.50 -11.76
C CYS A 80 3.46 -2.67 -12.03
N PRO A 81 2.67 -2.66 -13.11
CA PRO A 81 1.56 -3.59 -13.30
C PRO A 81 1.92 -5.06 -13.16
N ASP A 82 3.10 -5.46 -13.67
CA ASP A 82 3.53 -6.85 -13.64
C ASP A 82 4.01 -7.33 -12.26
N LEU A 83 4.22 -6.42 -11.30
CA LEU A 83 4.76 -6.77 -9.98
C LEU A 83 3.83 -7.68 -9.18
N GLU A 84 2.53 -7.40 -9.20
CA GLU A 84 1.50 -8.16 -8.48
C GLU A 84 1.44 -9.63 -8.93
N TYR A 85 1.89 -9.89 -10.16
CA TYR A 85 1.88 -11.22 -10.77
C TYR A 85 3.30 -11.79 -10.95
N ALA A 86 4.33 -11.15 -10.39
CA ALA A 86 5.72 -11.47 -10.65
C ALA A 86 6.05 -12.97 -10.44
N TYR A 87 6.58 -13.62 -11.46
CA TYR A 87 7.14 -14.97 -11.35
C TYR A 87 8.58 -14.95 -10.82
N SER A 88 9.31 -13.88 -11.11
CA SER A 88 10.68 -13.65 -10.66
C SER A 88 10.91 -12.16 -10.45
N ILE A 89 11.81 -11.84 -9.51
CA ILE A 89 12.28 -10.47 -9.27
C ILE A 89 13.79 -10.50 -9.22
N GLY A 90 14.42 -9.69 -10.07
CA GLY A 90 15.84 -9.39 -10.04
C GLY A 90 16.10 -7.97 -9.56
N ILE A 91 17.38 -7.66 -9.31
CA ILE A 91 17.84 -6.31 -9.00
C ILE A 91 18.61 -5.73 -10.18
N ASP A 92 18.45 -4.43 -10.40
CA ASP A 92 19.27 -3.64 -11.31
C ASP A 92 20.11 -2.67 -10.48
N ALA A 93 21.22 -3.19 -9.94
CA ALA A 93 22.18 -2.46 -9.15
C ALA A 93 23.61 -2.91 -9.45
N VAL A 94 24.53 -1.97 -9.57
CA VAL A 94 25.93 -2.23 -9.93
C VAL A 94 26.72 -2.90 -8.80
N THR A 95 26.36 -2.62 -7.55
CA THR A 95 27.15 -3.00 -6.36
C THR A 95 26.58 -4.21 -5.61
N GLY A 96 25.52 -4.84 -6.11
CA GLY A 96 24.74 -5.84 -5.38
C GLY A 96 23.83 -5.26 -4.29
N CYS A 97 23.96 -3.96 -3.98
CA CYS A 97 23.06 -3.25 -3.09
C CYS A 97 22.08 -2.39 -3.89
N VAL A 98 20.78 -2.57 -3.67
CA VAL A 98 19.75 -1.68 -4.18
C VAL A 98 19.48 -0.55 -3.19
N THR A 99 19.28 0.64 -3.72
CA THR A 99 18.96 1.86 -3.00
C THR A 99 17.72 2.52 -3.59
N ARG A 100 17.26 3.61 -2.99
CA ARG A 100 16.30 4.50 -3.64
C ARG A 100 16.88 5.00 -4.97
N SER A 101 16.09 4.93 -6.04
CA SER A 101 16.47 5.24 -7.45
C SER A 101 17.10 4.10 -8.26
N ASP A 102 17.47 2.98 -7.64
CA ASP A 102 17.73 1.74 -8.39
C ASP A 102 16.41 1.12 -8.84
N ALA A 103 16.46 0.00 -9.56
CA ALA A 103 15.24 -0.70 -10.00
C ALA A 103 15.23 -2.17 -9.59
N ILE A 104 14.03 -2.68 -9.42
CA ILE A 104 13.78 -4.12 -9.49
C ILE A 104 13.35 -4.48 -10.92
N ILE A 105 13.74 -5.66 -11.38
CA ILE A 105 13.40 -6.22 -12.68
C ILE A 105 12.39 -7.34 -12.47
N VAL A 106 11.15 -7.10 -12.86
CA VAL A 106 10.07 -8.08 -12.76
C VAL A 106 10.11 -8.99 -13.98
N GLY A 107 10.40 -10.26 -13.77
CA GLY A 107 10.60 -11.24 -14.84
C GLY A 107 9.38 -12.12 -15.09
N HIS A 108 9.07 -12.23 -16.39
CA HIS A 108 8.08 -13.04 -17.12
C HIS A 108 6.78 -13.41 -16.40
N VAL A 109 5.66 -12.90 -16.90
CA VAL A 109 4.35 -13.20 -16.31
C VAL A 109 3.22 -13.38 -17.34
N PRO A 110 2.59 -14.57 -17.39
CA PRO A 110 1.26 -14.77 -17.96
C PRO A 110 0.20 -14.00 -17.16
N GLY A 111 -0.51 -13.05 -17.78
CA GLY A 111 -1.50 -12.18 -17.11
C GLY A 111 -1.01 -10.76 -16.80
N GLY A 112 0.28 -10.50 -16.96
CA GLY A 112 0.85 -9.14 -16.96
C GLY A 112 0.70 -8.45 -18.33
N THR A 113 1.41 -7.34 -18.51
CA THR A 113 1.45 -6.56 -19.76
C THR A 113 1.99 -7.36 -20.96
N GLY A 114 2.74 -8.44 -20.71
CA GLY A 114 3.28 -9.33 -21.73
C GLY A 114 4.48 -8.78 -22.51
N ILE A 115 4.99 -7.59 -22.15
CA ILE A 115 6.08 -6.89 -22.85
C ILE A 115 7.42 -7.15 -22.12
N GLY A 116 7.85 -8.42 -22.07
CA GLY A 116 9.15 -8.79 -21.49
C GLY A 116 9.31 -8.41 -20.01
N PRO A 117 10.54 -8.39 -19.48
CA PRO A 117 10.79 -7.97 -18.10
C PRO A 117 10.51 -6.48 -17.88
N GLN A 118 9.77 -6.15 -16.83
CA GLN A 118 9.43 -4.77 -16.49
C GLN A 118 10.41 -4.20 -15.45
N ARG A 119 10.95 -3.01 -15.73
CA ARG A 119 11.86 -2.29 -14.83
C ARG A 119 11.10 -1.30 -13.96
N CYS A 120 11.15 -1.46 -12.64
CA CYS A 120 10.38 -0.66 -11.69
C CYS A 120 11.29 0.03 -10.69
N LEU A 121 11.29 1.37 -10.72
CA LEU A 121 12.17 2.21 -9.91
C LEU A 121 11.76 2.18 -8.44
N ILE A 122 12.72 1.98 -7.55
CA ILE A 122 12.51 1.94 -6.09
C ILE A 122 12.30 3.37 -5.58
N LYS A 123 11.20 3.58 -4.87
CA LYS A 123 10.81 4.82 -4.22
C LYS A 123 11.20 4.84 -2.75
N ASP A 124 10.82 3.81 -1.99
CA ASP A 124 11.12 3.70 -0.56
C ASP A 124 11.43 2.27 -0.17
N ILE A 125 12.21 2.11 0.90
CA ILE A 125 12.58 0.81 1.48
C ILE A 125 12.39 0.92 2.99
N ARG A 126 11.64 0.00 3.57
CA ARG A 126 11.47 -0.11 5.03
C ARG A 126 11.66 -1.54 5.49
N LYS A 127 12.04 -1.69 6.75
CA LYS A 127 12.03 -3.00 7.41
C LYS A 127 10.62 -3.60 7.39
N TRP A 128 10.56 -4.92 7.32
CA TRP A 128 9.33 -5.68 7.42
C TRP A 128 9.51 -6.79 8.45
N ASP A 129 8.66 -6.81 9.47
CA ASP A 129 8.61 -7.88 10.46
C ASP A 129 7.31 -8.66 10.30
N PRO A 130 7.32 -9.85 9.65
CA PRO A 130 6.10 -10.62 9.40
C PRO A 130 5.41 -11.11 10.68
N LYS A 131 6.07 -11.02 11.85
CA LYS A 131 5.56 -11.49 13.14
C LYS A 131 5.11 -10.36 14.06
N ALA A 132 5.26 -9.10 13.66
CA ALA A 132 4.83 -8.00 14.49
C ALA A 132 3.30 -7.95 14.62
N GLU A 133 2.83 -7.88 15.86
CA GLU A 133 1.43 -7.73 16.21
C GLU A 133 1.21 -6.35 16.84
N LYS A 134 0.03 -5.76 16.62
CA LYS A 134 -0.31 -4.48 17.26
C LYS A 134 -0.40 -4.74 18.77
N PRO A 135 0.33 -4.00 19.63
CA PRO A 135 0.19 -4.16 21.07
C PRO A 135 -1.27 -3.98 21.47
N ALA A 136 -1.80 -4.89 22.29
CA ALA A 136 -3.14 -4.75 22.83
C ALA A 136 -3.22 -3.45 23.64
N GLU A 137 -4.15 -2.57 23.29
CA GLU A 137 -4.44 -1.37 24.07
C GLU A 137 -4.89 -1.84 25.47
N PRO A 138 -4.27 -1.34 26.57
CA PRO A 138 -4.65 -1.78 27.90
C PRO A 138 -6.13 -1.44 28.12
N ALA A 139 -6.93 -2.45 28.44
CA ALA A 139 -8.33 -2.28 28.78
C ALA A 139 -8.42 -1.28 29.93
N THR A 140 -8.95 -0.09 29.64
CA THR A 140 -9.27 0.90 30.67
C THR A 140 -10.25 0.24 31.62
N GLU A 141 -9.78 -0.17 32.78
CA GLU A 141 -10.61 -0.63 33.88
C GLU A 141 -11.54 0.53 34.25
N THR A 142 -12.79 0.48 33.79
CA THR A 142 -13.86 1.36 34.27
C THR A 142 -14.03 1.09 35.76
N PRO A 143 -13.72 2.04 36.67
CA PRO A 143 -14.06 1.87 38.06
C PRO A 143 -15.59 1.86 38.18
N ALA A 144 -16.14 0.78 38.73
CA ALA A 144 -17.53 0.71 39.11
C ALA A 144 -17.77 1.69 40.26
N GLU A 145 -18.75 2.58 40.11
CA GLU A 145 -19.39 3.33 41.20
C GLU A 145 -20.81 2.79 41.41
#